data_AF-A0A7Y0BVN8-F1
#
_entry.id   AF-A0A7Y0BVN8-F1
#
_cell.length_a   1.000
_cell.length_b   1.000
_cell.length_c   1.000
_cell.angle_alpha   90.00
_cell.angle_beta   90.00
_cell.angle_gamma   90.00
#
_symmetry.space_group_name_H-M   'P 1'
#
loop_
_entity.id
_entity.type
_entity.pdbx_description
1 polymer ?
#
loop_
_entity_poly.entity_id
_entity_poly.type
_entity_poly.pdbx_seq_one_letter_code
_entity_poly.pdbx_strand_id
1 'polypeptide(L)' 'METSSIFLLVISSAISFGLGRTYVHFRDKKRKKEAQARQAQTLRDRPVEAESRNKSKRKRQLGNESPHRRL' A
#
# COMPACT_ATOMS: atom_id res chain seq x y z
N MET A 1 1.51 37.80 36.30
CA MET A 1 0.90 37.71 34.96
C MET A 1 1.84 37.09 33.91
N GLU A 2 3.17 37.13 34.06
CA GLU A 2 4.09 36.64 33.03
C GLU A 2 4.13 35.12 32.84
N THR A 3 4.02 34.35 33.93
CA THR A 3 4.07 32.88 33.88
C THR A 3 2.91 32.29 33.08
N SER A 4 1.70 32.84 33.24
CA SER A 4 0.50 32.41 32.51
C SER A 4 0.64 32.59 31.00
N SER A 5 1.28 33.67 30.56
CA SER A 5 1.54 33.94 29.14
C SER A 5 2.52 32.93 28.54
N ILE A 6 3.53 32.53 29.32
CA ILE A 6 4.50 31.49 28.91
C ILE A 6 3.80 30.14 28.77
N PHE A 7 2.93 29.76 29.72
CA PHE A 7 2.17 28.51 29.61
C PHE A 7 1.23 28.49 28.41
N LEU A 8 0.53 29.59 28.13
CA LEU A 8 -0.34 29.70 26.96
C LEU A 8 0.45 29.57 25.64
N LEU A 9 1.65 30.15 25.57
CA LEU A 9 2.53 30.02 24.42
C LEU A 9 2.99 28.56 24.23
N VAL A 10 3.42 27.89 25.30
CA VAL A 10 3.86 26.50 25.23
C VAL A 10 2.72 25.57 24.84
N ILE A 11 1.53 25.76 25.42
CA ILE A 11 0.35 24.94 25.12
C ILE A 11 -0.10 25.13 23.67
N SER A 12 -0.22 26.38 23.22
CA SER A 12 -0.62 26.66 21.83
C SER A 12 0.39 26.10 20.83
N SER A 13 1.69 26.26 21.11
CA SER A 13 2.77 25.72 20.26
C SER A 13 2.76 24.18 20.24
N ALA A 14 2.51 23.52 21.37
CA ALA A 14 2.41 22.06 21.46
C ALA A 14 1.19 21.52 20.68
N ILE A 15 0.05 22.21 20.75
CA ILE A 15 -1.17 21.83 20.00
C ILE A 15 -0.93 21.97 18.49
N SER A 16 -0.37 23.10 18.04
CA SER A 16 -0.06 23.32 16.62
C SER A 16 0.92 22.28 16.08
N PHE A 17 1.97 21.96 16.83
CA PHE A 17 2.95 20.94 16.44
C PHE A 17 2.34 19.52 16.45
N GLY A 18 1.55 19.20 17.47
CA GLY A 18 0.86 17.92 17.61
C GLY A 18 -0.13 17.65 16.47
N LEU A 19 -0.93 18.65 16.09
CA LEU A 19 -1.87 18.57 14.98
C LEU A 19 -1.15 18.43 13.63
N GLY A 20 -0.07 19.19 13.40
CA GLY A 20 0.74 19.04 12.19
C GLY A 20 1.36 17.64 12.07
N ARG A 21 1.93 17.11 13.15
CA ARG A 21 2.56 15.79 13.16
C ARG A 21 1.54 14.66 13.00
N THR A 22 0.40 14.74 13.67
CA THR A 22 -0.68 13.76 13.51
C THR A 22 -1.24 13.78 12.10
N TYR A 23 -1.50 14.96 11.53
CA TYR A 23 -1.97 15.08 10.14
C TYR A 23 -1.02 14.43 9.12
N VAL A 24 0.29 14.71 9.23
CA VAL A 24 1.31 14.09 8.35
C VAL A 24 1.34 12.57 8.55
N HIS A 25 1.30 12.09 9.80
CA HIS A 25 1.35 10.67 10.11
C HIS A 25 0.12 9.91 9.56
N PHE A 26 -1.08 10.49 9.64
CA PHE A 26 -2.28 9.93 9.01
C PHE A 26 -2.21 9.98 7.48
N ARG A 27 -1.62 11.04 6.90
CA ARG A 27 -1.41 11.16 5.44
C ARG A 27 -0.45 10.09 4.92
N ASP A 28 0.67 9.86 5.61
CA ASP A 28 1.61 8.79 5.25
C ASP A 28 1.02 7.40 5.45
N LYS A 29 0.20 7.20 6.49
CA LYS A 29 -0.52 5.95 6.69
C LYS A 29 -1.50 5.67 5.54
N LYS A 30 -2.17 6.70 5.01
CA LYS A 30 -3.06 6.58 3.85
C LYS A 30 -2.27 6.24 2.57
N ARG A 31 -1.15 6.93 2.33
CA ARG A 31 -0.25 6.64 1.19
C ARG A 31 0.34 5.23 1.24
N LYS A 32 0.74 4.75 2.41
CA LYS A 32 1.23 3.37 2.59
C LYS A 32 0.14 2.33 2.29
N LYS A 33 -1.10 2.56 2.72
CA LYS A 33 -2.23 1.67 2.39
C LYS A 33 -2.55 1.66 0.90
N GLU A 34 -2.54 2.83 0.24
CA GLU A 34 -2.75 2.91 -1.21
C GLU A 34 -1.62 2.23 -1.99
N ALA A 35 -0.37 2.35 -1.54
CA ALA A 35 0.76 1.63 -2.13
C ALA A 35 0.62 0.10 -1.98
N GLN A 36 0.21 -0.38 -0.80
CA GLN A 36 -0.05 -1.81 -0.59
C GLN A 36 -1.23 -2.32 -1.44
N ALA A 37 -2.31 -1.54 -1.56
CA ALA A 37 -3.45 -1.91 -2.40
C ALA A 37 -3.04 -2.02 -3.87
N ARG A 38 -2.22 -1.09 -4.37
CA ARG A 38 -1.65 -1.15 -5.73
C ARG A 38 -0.73 -2.35 -5.91
N GLN A 39 0.12 -2.67 -4.94
CA GLN A 39 0.97 -3.86 -5.00
C GLN A 39 0.15 -5.16 -4.98
N ALA A 40 -0.90 -5.23 -4.18
CA ALA A 40 -1.79 -6.38 -4.13
C ALA A 40 -2.57 -6.56 -5.44
N GLN A 41 -3.04 -5.47 -6.06
CA GLN A 41 -3.62 -5.51 -7.41
C GLN A 41 -2.60 -5.94 -8.46
N THR A 42 -1.38 -5.39 -8.41
CA THR A 42 -0.31 -5.77 -9.35
C THR A 42 0.07 -7.25 -9.24
N LEU A 43 0.00 -7.84 -8.04
CA LEU A 43 0.24 -9.27 -7.85
C LEU A 43 -0.93 -10.13 -8.36
N ARG A 44 -2.17 -9.65 -8.20
CA ARG A 44 -3.39 -10.36 -8.62
C ARG A 44 -3.58 -10.34 -10.13
N ASP A 45 -3.28 -9.20 -10.76
CA ASP A 45 -3.33 -9.01 -12.22
C ASP A 45 -2.01 -9.38 -12.90
N ARG A 46 -1.06 -9.98 -12.16
CA ARG A 46 0.17 -10.47 -12.78
C ARG A 46 -0.23 -11.56 -13.77
N PRO A 47 -0.04 -11.35 -15.08
CA PRO A 47 -0.32 -12.40 -16.05
C PRO A 47 0.51 -13.62 -15.67
N VAL A 48 -0.05 -14.82 -15.88
CA VAL A 48 0.70 -16.08 -15.84
C VAL A 48 2.02 -15.85 -16.55
N GLU A 49 3.11 -16.12 -15.85
CA GLU A 49 4.47 -15.81 -16.28
C GLU A 49 4.65 -16.10 -17.77
N ALA A 50 5.33 -15.18 -18.47
CA ALA A 50 5.60 -15.27 -19.90
C ALA A 50 5.91 -16.72 -20.30
N GLU A 51 5.20 -17.24 -21.32
CA GLU A 51 5.30 -18.62 -21.78
C GLU A 51 6.76 -19.07 -21.75
N SER A 52 7.02 -20.17 -21.04
CA SER A 52 8.39 -20.70 -20.92
C SER A 52 8.97 -20.88 -22.32
N ARG A 53 10.13 -20.24 -22.59
CA ARG A 53 10.90 -20.42 -23.84
C ARG A 53 11.29 -21.88 -24.11
N ASN A 54 11.28 -22.73 -23.09
CA ASN A 54 11.47 -24.17 -23.24
C ASN A 54 10.16 -24.86 -23.64
N LYS A 55 10.15 -25.45 -24.85
CA LYS A 55 9.01 -26.14 -25.48
C LYS A 55 8.38 -27.22 -24.59
N SER A 56 9.19 -27.95 -23.82
CA SER A 56 8.72 -29.01 -22.91
C SER A 56 7.92 -28.46 -21.74
N LYS A 57 8.37 -27.35 -21.15
CA LYS A 57 7.66 -26.68 -20.05
C LYS A 57 6.39 -25.98 -20.53
N ARG A 58 6.40 -25.39 -21.74
CA ARG A 58 5.21 -24.78 -22.36
C ARG A 58 4.05 -25.78 -22.57
N LYS A 59 4.36 -27.00 -23.02
CA LYS A 59 3.38 -28.10 -23.15
C LYS A 59 2.73 -28.49 -21.81
N ARG A 60 3.48 -28.45 -20.71
CA ARG A 60 2.96 -28.74 -19.36
C ARG A 60 2.05 -27.62 -18.83
N GLN A 61 2.37 -26.35 -19.13
CA GLN A 61 1.51 -25.21 -18.79
C GLN A 61 0.15 -25.31 -19.50
N LEU A 62 0.14 -25.58 -20.82
CA LEU A 62 -1.09 -25.75 -21.61
C LEU A 62 -1.94 -26.95 -21.18
N GLY A 63 -1.31 -28.04 -20.72
CA GLY A 63 -2.02 -29.22 -20.21
C GLY A 63 -2.68 -29.01 -18.85
N ASN A 64 -2.11 -28.14 -18.00
CA ASN A 64 -2.68 -27.80 -16.69
C ASN A 64 -3.74 -26.68 -16.77
N GLU A 65 -3.78 -25.90 -17.85
CA GLU A 65 -4.74 -24.82 -18.05
C GLU A 65 -6.11 -25.31 -18.56
N SER A 66 -6.32 -26.62 -18.72
CA SER A 66 -7.57 -27.19 -19.21
C SER A 66 -7.92 -28.49 -18.47
N PRO A 67 -8.77 -28.40 -17.42
CA PRO A 67 -10.00 -29.19 -17.45
C PRO A 67 -11.21 -28.51 -16.76
N HIS A 68 -11.45 -27.19 -16.95
CA HIS A 68 -12.59 -26.52 -16.28
C HIS A 68 -13.48 -25.62 -17.16
N ARG A 69 -13.54 -25.84 -18.49
CA ARG A 69 -14.56 -25.25 -19.38
C ARG A 69 -15.28 -26.31 -20.22
N ARG A 70 -15.96 -27.25 -19.56
CA ARG A 70 -17.03 -28.04 -20.18
C ARG A 70 -18.10 -28.33 -19.12
N LEU A 71 -18.91 -27.32 -18.82
CA LEU A 71 -20.31 -27.43 -18.38
C LEU A 71 -21.00 -26.11 -18.76
#